data_AF-A0A0D2DMJ6-F1
#
_entry.id   AF-A0A0D2DMJ6-F1
#
_cell.length_a   1.000
_cell.length_b   1.000
_cell.length_c   1.000
_cell.angle_alpha   90.00
_cell.angle_beta   90.00
_cell.angle_gamma   90.00
#
_symmetry.space_group_name_H-M   'P 1'
#
loop_
_entity.id
_entity.type
_entity.pdbx_description
1 polymer ?
#
loop_
_entity_poly.entity_id
_entity_poly.type
_entity_poly.pdbx_seq_one_letter_code
_entity_poly.pdbx_strand_id
1 'polypeptide(L)'
;MVVNKKLILGMMTSFLLIAHAIPAHLEAALVARNETILDLPLDDDLLTFNIDPDMAGPECGLTYEANINVKNRGDEAKTSNYCNLVYKYITNTANGGKTSKDVNIVYTCPGTPEPTDPEGYGSLDIKFVLNAPSDFARDQTQEPATLHLLNIHDGADLTVPVTISYKVTSNSEVIWQFMNCP
;
A
#
# COMPACT_ATOMS: atom_id res chain seq x y z
N MET A 1 45.00 -27.41 74.42
CA MET A 1 44.57 -26.16 73.75
C MET A 1 43.53 -26.57 72.71
N VAL A 2 42.23 -26.45 73.05
CA VAL A 2 41.32 -25.32 72.71
C VAL A 2 41.11 -25.20 71.19
N VAL A 3 39.93 -25.20 70.57
CA VAL A 3 38.52 -25.30 70.99
C VAL A 3 37.69 -25.68 69.75
N ASN A 4 36.58 -26.35 70.02
CA ASN A 4 35.46 -26.73 69.17
C ASN A 4 34.81 -25.50 68.47
N LYS A 5 34.54 -25.51 67.16
CA LYS A 5 33.61 -24.56 66.50
C LYS A 5 32.89 -25.20 65.32
N LYS A 6 31.69 -25.71 65.61
CA LYS A 6 30.63 -25.95 64.62
C LYS A 6 30.27 -24.60 63.98
N LEU A 7 30.50 -24.45 62.68
CA LEU A 7 29.99 -23.30 61.92
C LEU A 7 28.77 -23.76 61.12
N ILE A 8 27.68 -23.05 61.37
CA ILE A 8 26.31 -23.29 60.95
C ILE A 8 25.99 -22.32 59.81
N LEU A 9 25.20 -22.81 58.84
CA LEU A 9 24.36 -22.07 57.87
C LEU A 9 25.01 -21.12 56.86
N GLY A 10 24.65 -21.32 55.60
CA GLY A 10 24.41 -20.21 54.69
C GLY A 10 24.70 -20.54 53.23
N MET A 11 23.67 -20.71 52.41
CA MET A 11 23.69 -20.09 51.09
C MET A 11 22.27 -19.86 50.57
N MET A 12 21.99 -18.58 50.30
CA MET A 12 20.75 -17.98 49.84
C MET A 12 20.38 -18.39 48.42
N THR A 13 19.09 -18.53 48.19
CA THR A 13 18.41 -18.62 46.89
C THR A 13 18.41 -17.25 46.20
N SER A 14 19.14 -17.10 45.10
CA SER A 14 19.06 -15.90 44.24
C SER A 14 18.03 -16.13 43.13
N PHE A 15 16.88 -15.48 43.22
CA PHE A 15 15.93 -15.33 42.11
C PHE A 15 16.38 -14.17 41.22
N LEU A 16 16.85 -14.47 40.00
CA LEU A 16 17.08 -13.45 38.97
C LEU A 16 15.80 -13.28 38.15
N LEU A 17 15.12 -12.14 38.34
CA LEU A 17 14.06 -11.66 37.46
C LEU A 17 14.73 -11.09 36.19
N ILE A 18 14.64 -11.82 35.08
CA ILE A 18 15.01 -11.27 33.77
C ILE A 18 13.86 -10.36 33.33
N ALA A 19 13.96 -9.08 33.64
CA ALA A 19 13.15 -8.06 33.01
C ALA A 19 13.55 -8.02 31.53
N HIS A 20 12.63 -8.44 30.66
CA HIS A 20 12.81 -8.40 29.22
C HIS A 20 12.81 -6.93 28.79
N ALA A 21 14.00 -6.34 28.72
CA ALA A 21 14.21 -5.11 27.99
C ALA A 21 13.98 -5.45 26.51
N ILE A 22 12.74 -5.30 26.03
CA ILE A 22 12.49 -5.23 24.58
C ILE A 22 13.33 -4.04 24.12
N PRO A 23 14.37 -4.26 23.30
CA PRO A 23 15.29 -3.19 22.96
C PRO A 23 14.52 -2.16 22.13
N ALA A 24 14.50 -0.92 22.61
CA ALA A 24 13.99 0.26 21.92
C ALA A 24 14.49 0.41 20.46
N HIS A 25 15.51 -0.35 20.07
CA HIS A 25 15.95 -0.51 18.69
C HIS A 25 14.88 -1.03 17.73
N LEU A 26 13.95 -1.89 18.17
CA LEU A 26 12.89 -2.38 17.28
C LEU A 26 11.87 -1.29 16.98
N GLU A 27 11.48 -0.52 18.01
CA GLU A 27 10.61 0.64 17.84
C GLU A 27 11.29 1.72 16.99
N ALA A 28 12.58 1.99 17.22
CA ALA A 28 13.34 2.93 16.40
C ALA A 28 13.42 2.49 14.93
N ALA A 29 13.54 1.19 14.64
CA ALA A 29 13.56 0.70 13.26
C ALA A 29 12.20 0.82 12.56
N LEU A 30 11.10 0.60 13.28
CA LEU A 30 9.74 0.81 12.78
C LEU A 30 9.45 2.30 12.56
N VAL A 31 9.88 3.17 13.48
CA VAL A 31 9.73 4.62 13.34
C VAL A 31 10.61 5.15 12.21
N ALA A 32 11.86 4.69 12.08
CA ALA A 32 12.76 5.12 11.01
C ALA A 32 12.28 4.71 9.60
N ARG A 33 11.52 3.61 9.47
CA ARG A 33 10.86 3.27 8.19
C ARG A 33 9.67 4.18 7.88
N ASN A 34 9.07 4.80 8.90
CA ASN A 34 7.96 5.74 8.73
C ASN A 34 8.45 7.18 8.52
N GLU A 35 9.67 7.51 8.92
CA GLU A 35 10.26 8.81 8.65
C GLU A 35 10.72 8.91 7.19
N THR A 36 10.10 9.85 6.47
CA THR A 36 10.39 10.25 5.07
C THR A 36 9.65 9.51 3.95
N ILE A 37 8.44 8.99 4.22
CA ILE A 37 7.42 8.91 3.15
C ILE A 37 6.92 10.35 2.92
N LEU A 38 7.70 11.15 2.20
CA LEU A 38 7.22 12.42 1.66
C LEU A 38 6.24 12.09 0.51
N ASP A 39 5.05 12.67 0.56
CA ASP A 39 4.07 12.60 -0.54
C ASP A 39 4.70 13.16 -1.82
N LEU A 40 4.50 12.49 -2.95
CA LEU A 40 4.84 13.06 -4.26
C LEU A 40 4.05 14.36 -4.49
N PRO A 41 4.66 15.39 -5.09
CA PRO A 41 3.94 16.61 -5.44
C PRO A 41 2.80 16.28 -6.40
N LEU A 42 1.64 16.89 -6.15
CA LEU A 42 0.45 16.74 -6.98
C LEU A 42 0.41 17.85 -8.01
N ASP A 43 -0.05 17.52 -9.22
CA ASP A 43 -0.52 18.53 -10.17
C ASP A 43 -1.95 18.89 -9.77
N ASP A 44 -2.16 20.14 -9.34
CA ASP A 44 -3.46 20.62 -8.85
C ASP A 44 -4.56 20.51 -9.91
N ASP A 45 -4.22 20.46 -11.19
CA ASP A 45 -5.15 20.31 -12.30
C ASP A 45 -5.59 18.85 -12.55
N LEU A 46 -4.88 17.87 -11.98
CA LEU A 46 -5.05 16.45 -12.31
C LEU A 46 -5.91 15.72 -11.28
N LEU A 47 -6.85 14.90 -11.75
CA LEU A 47 -7.60 13.99 -10.87
C LEU A 47 -6.63 12.92 -10.34
N THR A 48 -6.45 12.89 -9.02
CA THR A 48 -5.56 11.95 -8.33
C THR A 48 -6.34 11.13 -7.33
N PHE A 49 -6.21 9.81 -7.45
CA PHE A 49 -6.66 8.85 -6.45
C PHE A 49 -5.52 8.44 -5.53
N ASN A 50 -5.80 8.37 -4.23
CA ASN A 50 -4.93 7.79 -3.23
C ASN A 50 -5.05 6.26 -3.23
N ILE A 51 -3.92 5.56 -3.12
CA ILE A 51 -3.87 4.13 -2.80
C ILE A 51 -3.50 4.02 -1.32
N ASP A 52 -4.38 3.46 -0.48
CA ASP A 52 -4.10 3.24 0.94
C ASP A 52 -4.27 1.76 1.32
N PRO A 53 -3.27 1.06 1.86
CA PRO A 53 -1.92 1.56 2.09
C PRO A 53 -1.14 1.78 0.80
N ASP A 54 -0.10 2.61 0.87
CA ASP A 54 0.94 2.68 -0.16
C ASP A 54 1.43 1.25 -0.48
N MET A 55 1.54 0.91 -1.77
CA MET A 55 1.97 -0.44 -2.20
C MET A 55 3.49 -0.48 -2.33
N ALA A 56 4.17 -1.03 -1.32
CA ALA A 56 5.61 -1.24 -1.32
C ALA A 56 5.99 -2.52 -2.07
N GLY A 57 6.87 -2.39 -3.05
CA GLY A 57 7.41 -3.49 -3.86
C GLY A 57 6.33 -4.31 -4.59
N PRO A 58 5.40 -3.70 -5.34
CA PRO A 58 4.35 -4.47 -6.01
C PRO A 58 4.98 -5.42 -7.05
N GLU A 59 4.56 -6.67 -7.01
CA GLU A 59 5.05 -7.73 -7.89
C GLU A 59 3.98 -8.05 -8.95
N CYS A 60 4.43 -8.15 -10.19
CA CYS A 60 3.53 -8.43 -11.30
C CYS A 60 2.88 -9.81 -11.15
N GLY A 61 1.56 -9.84 -11.28
CA GLY A 61 0.70 -11.01 -11.13
C GLY A 61 0.07 -11.14 -9.74
N LEU A 62 0.46 -10.31 -8.76
CA LEU A 62 -0.10 -10.36 -7.41
C LEU A 62 -1.30 -9.44 -7.20
N THR A 63 -2.07 -9.75 -6.17
CA THR A 63 -3.27 -9.01 -5.77
C THR A 63 -3.11 -8.39 -4.39
N TYR A 64 -3.59 -7.15 -4.23
CA TYR A 64 -3.45 -6.35 -3.02
C TYR A 64 -4.82 -5.81 -2.59
N GLU A 65 -5.11 -5.82 -1.29
CA GLU A 65 -6.26 -5.09 -0.74
C GLU A 65 -5.87 -3.64 -0.48
N ALA A 66 -6.66 -2.70 -0.99
CA ALA A 66 -6.44 -1.27 -0.78
C ALA A 66 -7.76 -0.50 -0.70
N ASN A 67 -7.75 0.62 -0.01
CA ASN A 67 -8.78 1.65 -0.05
C ASN A 67 -8.41 2.72 -1.07
N ILE A 68 -9.27 2.93 -2.06
CA ILE A 68 -9.15 3.99 -3.05
C ILE A 68 -10.06 5.15 -2.66
N ASN A 69 -9.47 6.35 -2.55
CA ASN A 69 -10.19 7.60 -2.31
C ASN A 69 -9.62 8.74 -3.18
N VAL A 70 -10.33 9.85 -3.26
CA VAL A 70 -9.90 11.00 -4.06
C VAL A 70 -8.92 11.85 -3.24
N LYS A 71 -7.66 11.92 -3.67
CA LYS A 71 -6.63 12.80 -3.09
C LYS A 71 -6.77 14.22 -3.62
N ASN A 72 -6.90 14.37 -4.93
CA ASN A 72 -7.14 15.64 -5.62
C ASN A 72 -8.22 15.45 -6.68
N ARG A 73 -9.20 16.37 -6.76
CA ARG A 73 -10.23 16.30 -7.82
C ARG A 73 -9.68 16.74 -9.17
N GLY A 74 -8.67 17.60 -9.19
CA GLY A 74 -8.21 18.26 -10.40
C GLY A 74 -9.22 19.26 -10.95
N ASP A 75 -8.94 19.76 -12.15
CA ASP A 75 -9.88 20.51 -12.98
C ASP A 75 -10.78 19.53 -13.74
N GLU A 76 -12.08 19.52 -13.41
CA GLU A 76 -13.07 18.65 -14.05
C GLU A 76 -13.16 18.88 -15.57
N ALA A 77 -12.90 20.10 -16.05
CA ALA A 77 -12.91 20.42 -17.47
C ALA A 77 -11.70 19.84 -18.23
N LYS A 78 -10.63 19.51 -17.51
CA LYS A 78 -9.44 18.85 -18.06
C LYS A 78 -9.50 17.33 -17.93
N THR A 79 -10.23 16.82 -16.94
CA THR A 79 -10.41 15.37 -16.70
C THR A 79 -11.17 14.70 -17.84
N SER A 80 -10.65 13.61 -18.38
CA SER A 80 -11.33 12.82 -19.41
C SER A 80 -12.68 12.27 -18.94
N ASN A 81 -13.61 12.06 -19.88
CA ASN A 81 -14.95 11.54 -19.56
C ASN A 81 -14.90 10.20 -18.82
N TYR A 82 -13.98 9.30 -19.17
CA TYR A 82 -13.88 8.02 -18.50
C TYR A 82 -13.25 8.15 -17.10
N CYS A 83 -12.25 9.01 -16.91
CA CYS A 83 -11.75 9.31 -15.57
C CYS A 83 -12.81 9.99 -14.69
N ASN A 84 -13.69 10.82 -15.27
CA ASN A 84 -14.87 11.35 -14.58
C ASN A 84 -15.86 10.24 -14.18
N LEU A 85 -15.97 9.14 -14.94
CA LEU A 85 -16.76 7.98 -14.54
C LEU A 85 -16.10 7.22 -13.39
N VAL A 86 -14.78 7.02 -13.42
CA VAL A 86 -14.04 6.42 -12.30
C VAL A 86 -14.18 7.28 -11.03
N TYR A 87 -14.04 8.61 -11.13
CA TYR A 87 -14.29 9.53 -10.03
C TYR A 87 -15.68 9.37 -9.45
N LYS A 88 -16.72 9.41 -10.31
CA LYS A 88 -18.10 9.21 -9.87
C LYS A 88 -18.27 7.84 -9.24
N TYR A 89 -17.66 6.79 -9.78
CA TYR A 89 -17.77 5.45 -9.23
C TYR A 89 -17.17 5.35 -7.82
N ILE A 90 -15.97 5.89 -7.61
CA ILE A 90 -15.28 5.91 -6.31
C ILE A 90 -16.05 6.74 -5.28
N THR A 91 -16.52 7.93 -5.69
CA THR A 91 -17.19 8.88 -4.79
C THR A 91 -18.68 8.64 -4.61
N ASN A 92 -19.32 7.91 -5.53
CA ASN A 92 -20.72 7.56 -5.39
C ASN A 92 -20.90 6.65 -4.17
N THR A 93 -21.99 6.86 -3.47
CA THR A 93 -22.28 6.23 -2.19
C THR A 93 -22.78 4.80 -2.40
N ALA A 94 -21.88 3.88 -2.73
CA ALA A 94 -22.11 2.46 -2.43
C ALA A 94 -22.17 2.30 -0.89
N ASN A 95 -22.93 1.30 -0.43
CA ASN A 95 -23.25 0.99 0.97
C ASN A 95 -22.45 1.75 2.04
N GLY A 96 -23.17 2.52 2.86
CA GLY A 96 -22.62 3.20 4.04
C GLY A 96 -22.16 4.64 3.82
N GLY A 97 -22.36 5.21 2.63
CA GLY A 97 -22.12 6.64 2.40
C GLY A 97 -20.65 7.03 2.30
N LYS A 98 -19.73 6.07 2.16
CA LYS A 98 -18.29 6.32 2.07
C LYS A 98 -17.94 6.92 0.71
N THR A 99 -17.09 7.94 0.73
CA THR A 99 -16.46 8.56 -0.45
C THR A 99 -15.20 7.83 -0.92
N SER A 100 -15.00 6.61 -0.43
CA SER A 100 -13.90 5.70 -0.75
C SER A 100 -14.42 4.29 -0.98
N LYS A 101 -13.61 3.46 -1.64
CA LYS A 101 -13.91 2.06 -1.94
C LYS A 101 -12.76 1.18 -1.50
N ASP A 102 -13.09 0.10 -0.80
CA ASP A 102 -12.18 -1.02 -0.62
C ASP A 102 -12.20 -1.83 -1.93
N VAL A 103 -11.02 -2.09 -2.48
CA VAL A 103 -10.84 -2.75 -3.78
C VAL A 103 -9.72 -3.79 -3.68
N ASN A 104 -9.75 -4.79 -4.55
CA ASN A 104 -8.54 -5.52 -4.89
C ASN A 104 -7.83 -4.83 -6.04
N ILE A 105 -6.60 -4.39 -5.82
CA ILE A 105 -5.69 -3.98 -6.89
C ILE A 105 -5.02 -5.24 -7.41
N VAL A 106 -5.26 -5.55 -8.68
CA VAL A 106 -4.63 -6.69 -9.36
C VAL A 106 -3.56 -6.13 -10.29
N TYR A 107 -2.30 -6.34 -9.93
CA TYR A 107 -1.20 -5.82 -10.72
C TYR A 107 -0.83 -6.81 -11.83
N THR A 108 -1.01 -6.39 -13.08
CA THR A 108 -0.64 -7.15 -14.28
C THR A 108 0.44 -6.39 -15.07
N CYS A 109 1.17 -7.11 -15.91
CA CYS A 109 2.23 -6.52 -16.74
C CYS A 109 2.34 -7.27 -18.07
N PRO A 110 3.06 -6.73 -19.08
CA PRO A 110 3.33 -7.45 -20.31
C PRO A 110 3.93 -8.84 -20.05
N GLY A 111 3.28 -9.89 -20.57
CA GLY A 111 3.67 -11.29 -20.33
C GLY A 111 2.91 -11.98 -19.19
N THR A 112 2.30 -11.22 -18.30
CA THR A 112 1.45 -11.71 -17.19
C THR A 112 0.13 -10.92 -17.19
N PRO A 113 -0.77 -11.18 -18.16
CA PRO A 113 -2.02 -10.42 -18.32
C PRO A 113 -3.08 -10.78 -17.28
N GLU A 114 -2.91 -11.90 -16.57
CA GLU A 114 -3.84 -12.47 -15.59
C GLU A 114 -3.10 -12.64 -14.25
N PRO A 115 -3.80 -12.59 -13.10
CA PRO A 115 -3.17 -12.81 -11.81
C PRO A 115 -2.55 -14.20 -11.71
N THR A 116 -1.34 -14.26 -11.15
CA THR A 116 -0.65 -15.50 -10.74
C THR A 116 -0.78 -15.76 -9.24
N ASP A 117 -1.34 -14.80 -8.50
CA ASP A 117 -1.72 -14.92 -7.10
C ASP A 117 -2.62 -16.16 -6.89
N PRO A 118 -2.36 -17.01 -5.88
CA PRO A 118 -3.27 -18.09 -5.51
C PRO A 118 -4.71 -17.63 -5.20
N GLU A 119 -4.89 -16.38 -4.76
CA GLU A 119 -6.20 -15.77 -4.51
C GLU A 119 -6.86 -15.22 -5.79
N GLY A 120 -6.15 -15.30 -6.93
CA GLY A 120 -6.59 -14.79 -8.22
C GLY A 120 -6.84 -13.28 -8.15
N TYR A 121 -8.07 -12.85 -8.44
CA TYR A 121 -8.45 -11.44 -8.40
C TYR A 121 -8.77 -10.91 -6.99
N GLY A 122 -8.65 -11.74 -5.95
CA GLY A 122 -8.94 -11.36 -4.56
C GLY A 122 -10.43 -11.38 -4.19
N SER A 123 -10.70 -11.10 -2.91
CA SER A 123 -11.99 -11.33 -2.24
C SER A 123 -13.01 -10.19 -2.34
N LEU A 124 -12.57 -8.95 -2.55
CA LEU A 124 -13.39 -7.73 -2.56
C LEU A 124 -14.07 -7.52 -3.91
N ASP A 125 -15.34 -7.13 -3.93
CA ASP A 125 -16.15 -7.09 -5.17
C ASP A 125 -15.56 -6.23 -6.30
N ILE A 126 -14.92 -5.12 -5.93
CA ILE A 126 -14.37 -4.15 -6.85
C ILE A 126 -12.93 -4.52 -7.17
N LYS A 127 -12.61 -4.70 -8.46
CA LYS A 127 -11.28 -4.98 -8.95
C LYS A 127 -10.72 -3.75 -9.67
N PHE A 128 -9.53 -3.34 -9.28
CA PHE A 128 -8.71 -2.36 -9.97
C PHE A 128 -7.56 -3.11 -10.62
N VAL A 129 -7.79 -3.59 -11.85
CA VAL A 129 -6.74 -4.29 -12.59
C VAL A 129 -5.83 -3.24 -13.21
N LEU A 130 -4.64 -3.08 -12.65
CA LEU A 130 -3.64 -2.14 -13.12
C LEU A 130 -2.63 -2.87 -14.00
N ASN A 131 -2.58 -2.50 -15.27
CA ASN A 131 -1.57 -2.99 -16.20
C ASN A 131 -0.46 -1.95 -16.35
N ALA A 132 0.74 -2.28 -15.89
CA ALA A 132 1.91 -1.42 -15.95
C ALA A 132 3.18 -2.26 -16.22
N PRO A 133 4.27 -1.66 -16.72
CA PRO A 133 5.56 -2.34 -16.82
C PRO A 133 6.04 -2.86 -15.46
N SER A 134 6.86 -3.92 -15.44
CA SER A 134 7.49 -4.44 -14.21
C SER A 134 8.82 -3.76 -13.88
N ASP A 135 9.40 -3.05 -14.84
CA ASP A 135 10.73 -2.42 -14.79
C ASP A 135 10.63 -0.90 -14.68
N PHE A 136 9.99 -0.42 -13.62
CA PHE A 136 9.85 1.01 -13.31
C PHE A 136 11.18 1.76 -13.35
N ALA A 137 11.24 2.82 -14.16
CA ALA A 137 12.42 3.66 -14.29
C ALA A 137 12.79 4.31 -12.97
N ARG A 138 14.06 4.21 -12.57
CA ARG A 138 14.51 4.61 -11.22
C ARG A 138 14.71 6.12 -11.07
N ASP A 139 14.78 6.84 -12.18
CA ASP A 139 14.95 8.29 -12.28
C ASP A 139 13.62 9.03 -12.54
N GLN A 140 12.50 8.30 -12.61
CA GLN A 140 11.16 8.83 -12.83
C GLN A 140 10.30 8.70 -11.55
N THR A 141 9.20 9.45 -11.53
CA THR A 141 8.21 9.42 -10.43
C THR A 141 6.81 9.03 -10.91
N GLN A 142 6.64 8.79 -12.20
CA GLN A 142 5.37 8.37 -12.79
C GLN A 142 5.61 7.38 -13.92
N GLU A 143 4.72 6.40 -14.05
CA GLU A 143 4.74 5.42 -15.13
C GLU A 143 3.34 5.36 -15.78
N PRO A 144 3.24 5.40 -17.11
CA PRO A 144 1.98 5.13 -17.80
C PRO A 144 1.46 3.73 -17.50
N ALA A 145 0.15 3.63 -17.27
CA ALA A 145 -0.53 2.37 -17.01
C ALA A 145 -1.95 2.39 -17.59
N THR A 146 -2.61 1.24 -17.56
CA THR A 146 -4.05 1.14 -17.81
C THR A 146 -4.74 0.65 -16.55
N LEU A 147 -5.82 1.32 -16.17
CA LEU A 147 -6.75 0.85 -15.15
C LEU A 147 -7.95 0.20 -15.84
N HIS A 148 -8.22 -1.06 -15.48
CA HIS A 148 -9.48 -1.72 -15.75
C HIS A 148 -10.24 -1.90 -14.44
N LEU A 149 -11.29 -1.09 -14.27
CA LEU A 149 -12.20 -1.14 -13.14
C LEU A 149 -13.32 -2.12 -13.44
N LEU A 150 -13.45 -3.13 -12.59
CA LEU A 150 -14.54 -4.11 -12.62
C LEU A 150 -15.27 -4.13 -11.29
N ASN A 151 -16.58 -4.35 -11.31
CA ASN A 151 -17.33 -4.78 -10.14
C ASN A 151 -18.22 -5.97 -10.47
N ILE A 152 -18.01 -7.06 -9.72
CA ILE A 152 -18.67 -8.34 -9.95
C ILE A 152 -20.17 -8.33 -9.65
N HIS A 153 -20.69 -7.28 -9.00
CA HIS A 153 -22.09 -7.18 -8.59
C HIS A 153 -22.92 -6.18 -9.40
N ASP A 154 -22.37 -5.02 -9.77
CA ASP A 154 -23.11 -3.98 -10.49
C ASP A 154 -22.80 -3.90 -11.99
N GLY A 155 -21.85 -4.71 -12.47
CA GLY A 155 -21.47 -4.78 -13.87
C GLY A 155 -20.66 -3.57 -14.34
N ALA A 156 -20.12 -2.75 -13.43
CA ALA A 156 -19.14 -1.74 -13.80
C ALA A 156 -17.95 -2.41 -14.52
N ASP A 157 -17.65 -1.90 -15.70
CA ASP A 157 -16.59 -2.37 -16.58
C ASP A 157 -16.05 -1.16 -17.36
N LEU A 158 -14.93 -0.61 -16.91
CA LEU A 158 -14.33 0.61 -17.45
C LEU A 158 -12.82 0.43 -17.61
N THR A 159 -12.30 0.66 -18.81
CA THR A 159 -10.86 0.68 -19.08
C THR A 159 -10.41 2.11 -19.39
N VAL A 160 -9.41 2.61 -18.65
CA VAL A 160 -8.92 3.99 -18.79
C VAL A 160 -7.39 4.05 -18.71
N PRO A 161 -6.73 4.91 -19.50
CA PRO A 161 -5.32 5.20 -19.30
C PRO A 161 -5.14 6.01 -18.01
N VAL A 162 -4.12 5.68 -17.24
CA VAL A 162 -3.73 6.39 -16.01
C VAL A 162 -2.20 6.55 -15.97
N THR A 163 -1.70 7.35 -15.03
CA THR A 163 -0.30 7.25 -14.60
C THR A 163 -0.25 6.80 -13.16
N ILE A 164 0.68 5.91 -12.84
CA ILE A 164 0.96 5.52 -11.46
C ILE A 164 2.06 6.43 -10.96
N SER A 165 1.78 7.23 -9.94
CA SER A 165 2.82 7.95 -9.21
C SER A 165 3.48 7.03 -8.20
N TYR A 166 4.79 6.92 -8.29
CA TYR A 166 5.60 6.10 -7.41
C TYR A 166 6.89 6.81 -7.02
N LYS A 167 7.50 6.33 -5.94
CA LYS A 167 8.84 6.73 -5.54
C LYS A 167 9.73 5.51 -5.43
N VAL A 168 11.03 5.76 -5.49
CA VAL A 168 12.06 4.74 -5.27
C VAL A 168 12.79 5.07 -3.97
N THR A 169 12.78 4.14 -3.02
CA THR A 169 13.51 4.32 -1.76
C THR A 169 15.01 4.18 -1.97
N SER A 170 15.82 4.55 -0.96
CA SER A 170 17.26 4.34 -0.98
C SER A 170 17.68 2.87 -1.14
N ASN A 171 16.80 1.93 -0.79
CA ASN A 171 17.01 0.49 -0.97
C ASN A 171 16.53 -0.01 -2.35
N SER A 172 16.24 0.89 -3.29
CA SER A 172 15.75 0.59 -4.65
C SER A 172 14.36 -0.07 -4.70
N GLU A 173 13.60 0.02 -3.61
CA GLU A 173 12.22 -0.44 -3.54
C GLU A 173 11.28 0.60 -4.17
N VAL A 174 10.39 0.14 -5.04
CA VAL A 174 9.34 0.96 -5.66
C VAL A 174 8.14 1.01 -4.74
N ILE A 175 7.61 2.19 -4.45
CA ILE A 175 6.39 2.37 -3.66
C ILE A 175 5.39 3.14 -4.51
N TRP A 176 4.27 2.50 -4.88
CA TRP A 176 3.15 3.18 -5.52
C TRP A 176 2.31 3.91 -4.47
N GLN A 177 1.93 5.16 -4.77
CA GLN A 177 1.18 6.01 -3.84
C GLN A 177 -0.12 6.51 -4.46
N PHE A 178 -0.07 6.91 -5.74
CA PHE A 178 -1.22 7.54 -6.41
C PHE A 178 -1.48 6.96 -7.80
N MET A 179 -2.74 7.00 -8.21
CA MET A 179 -3.14 6.88 -9.61
C MET A 179 -3.65 8.22 -10.09
N ASN A 180 -3.09 8.74 -11.17
CA ASN A 180 -3.55 9.96 -11.78
C ASN A 180 -4.30 9.69 -13.07
N CYS A 181 -5.40 10.42 -13.22
CA CYS A 181 -6.38 10.23 -14.25
C CYS A 181 -6.45 11.54 -15.05
N PRO A 182 -5.98 11.54 -16.32
CA PRO A 182 -6.08 12.72 -17.17
C PRO A 182 -7.51 12.99 -17.61
#